data_AF-A0A3S2WK05-F1
#
_entry.id   AF-A0A3S2WK05-F1
#
_cell.length_a   1.000
_cell.length_b   1.000
_cell.length_c   1.000
_cell.angle_alpha   90.00
_cell.angle_beta   90.00
_cell.angle_gamma   90.00
#
_symmetry.space_group_name_H-M   'P 1'
#
loop_
_entity.id
_entity.type
_entity.pdbx_description
1 polymer ?
#
loop_
_entity_poly.entity_id
_entity_poly.type
_entity_poly.pdbx_seq_one_letter_code
_entity_poly.pdbx_strand_id
1 'polypeptide(L)'
;MKIKYRWSAAAAALALTAAGVAAGAVTAQATTTAGSTPGARCPRLTVSAGWYGDNKTRLQQLIDTYGRCGDPHPKGAKPVAVFDWDNTVVKNDVGDATMFWLLRNSRIRTPERGDWHTTSRYLTDPAAKALAAACPSTGATLPTATDTACADEIASVYGEGTTTGGASAFAGFDHRRIEPQYAWLAQLMQGWSTAQVKEFAAAAREQNLAAPVGTEQQVGSGKATGWVRYYDQQRDLIGTLKKAGFDVWIVSASPEPIAEVWSKGVGVDAQHTVGIRNVTANGRLTPHLKGCGSVRDGDDSMITYIDGKRCWINQEILGVHGPAAERVQPADRRQVFAAGDSDTDISFLRDATGLRLVLNRNKNELMCRAYDNADGRWLVNPMFLQPKGHKATPYPCASTGYTASDGTPAPVRRADGTVVPDQADTVYGS
;
A
#
# COMPACT_ATOMS: atom_id res chain seq x y z
N MET A 1 -29.08 14.02 -18.84
CA MET A 1 -29.62 15.39 -18.96
C MET A 1 -28.44 16.36 -18.97
N LYS A 2 -28.32 17.27 -19.95
CA LYS A 2 -27.11 18.10 -20.14
C LYS A 2 -27.21 19.40 -19.33
N ILE A 3 -26.21 19.74 -18.51
CA ILE A 3 -25.98 21.12 -18.04
C ILE A 3 -24.50 21.46 -18.24
N LYS A 4 -24.25 22.54 -18.98
CA LYS A 4 -22.93 23.16 -19.17
C LYS A 4 -22.79 24.30 -18.18
N TYR A 5 -21.61 24.49 -17.59
CA TYR A 5 -21.25 25.77 -16.98
C TYR A 5 -20.16 26.46 -17.80
N ARG A 6 -20.38 27.77 -18.04
CA ARG A 6 -19.58 28.62 -18.93
C ARG A 6 -18.53 29.34 -18.09
N TRP A 7 -17.35 29.54 -18.66
CA TRP A 7 -16.33 30.44 -18.12
C TRP A 7 -16.70 31.89 -18.46
N SER A 8 -16.37 32.82 -17.56
CA SER A 8 -16.21 34.25 -17.85
C SER A 8 -15.16 34.81 -16.89
N ALA A 9 -14.17 35.52 -17.44
CA ALA A 9 -13.17 36.27 -16.68
C ALA A 9 -13.60 37.73 -16.53
N ALA A 10 -13.06 38.41 -15.52
CA ALA A 10 -13.02 39.87 -15.46
C ALA A 10 -11.68 40.29 -14.81
N ALA A 11 -11.04 41.31 -15.38
CA ALA A 11 -9.80 41.89 -14.90
C ALA A 11 -10.02 43.34 -14.47
N ALA A 12 -9.25 43.82 -13.50
CA ALA A 12 -9.03 45.23 -13.21
C ALA A 12 -7.62 45.41 -12.62
N ALA A 13 -7.01 46.58 -12.84
CA ALA A 13 -5.60 46.87 -12.54
C ALA A 13 -5.44 48.21 -11.78
N LEU A 14 -4.20 48.73 -11.74
CA LEU A 14 -3.69 49.96 -11.09
C LEU A 14 -3.29 49.82 -9.60
N ALA A 15 -2.23 50.49 -9.10
CA ALA A 15 -1.15 51.24 -9.75
C ALA A 15 0.11 51.41 -8.84
N LEU A 16 1.18 51.98 -9.43
CA LEU A 16 2.56 52.13 -8.93
C LEU A 16 2.80 53.15 -7.79
N THR A 17 4.04 53.08 -7.23
CA THR A 17 5.01 54.15 -6.83
C THR A 17 5.49 54.05 -5.36
N ALA A 18 6.72 54.47 -4.96
CA ALA A 18 8.04 54.60 -5.60
C ALA A 18 9.14 54.90 -4.54
N ALA A 19 10.43 54.68 -4.87
CA ALA A 19 11.67 55.20 -4.23
C ALA A 19 11.89 55.02 -2.70
N GLY A 20 12.90 54.25 -2.26
CA GLY A 20 14.26 54.75 -1.95
C GLY A 20 14.69 54.31 -0.54
N VAL A 21 15.90 54.50 0.01
CA VAL A 21 17.22 55.04 -0.44
C VAL A 21 18.33 54.22 0.27
N ALA A 22 19.59 54.21 -0.23
CA ALA A 22 20.69 53.36 0.28
C ALA A 22 21.71 54.09 1.20
N ALA A 23 22.35 53.35 2.13
CA ALA A 23 23.75 53.54 2.58
C ALA A 23 24.18 52.44 3.57
N GLY A 24 25.50 52.13 3.65
CA GLY A 24 26.10 51.44 4.81
C GLY A 24 26.76 50.08 4.54
N ALA A 25 27.83 50.04 3.74
CA ALA A 25 28.69 48.85 3.66
C ALA A 25 29.70 48.83 4.82
N VAL A 26 29.81 47.70 5.52
CA VAL A 26 30.93 47.40 6.43
C VAL A 26 31.51 46.05 6.02
N THR A 27 32.68 46.07 5.40
CA THR A 27 33.40 44.86 4.96
C THR A 27 34.16 44.23 6.13
N ALA A 28 33.55 43.23 6.78
CA ALA A 28 34.29 42.32 7.64
C ALA A 28 35.03 41.28 6.78
N GLN A 29 36.36 41.39 6.68
CA GLN A 29 37.20 40.34 6.12
C GLN A 29 37.24 39.16 7.08
N ALA A 30 36.35 38.19 6.89
CA ALA A 30 36.47 36.89 7.54
C ALA A 30 37.65 36.12 6.91
N THR A 31 38.62 35.76 7.74
CA THR A 31 39.75 34.91 7.37
C THR A 31 39.25 33.57 6.82
N THR A 32 39.56 33.27 5.57
CA THR A 32 39.23 31.98 4.95
C THR A 32 40.10 30.87 5.54
N THR A 33 39.60 30.23 6.59
CA THR A 33 40.12 28.92 7.02
C THR A 33 39.87 27.90 5.92
N ALA A 34 40.94 27.46 5.27
CA ALA A 34 40.88 26.43 4.25
C ALA A 34 40.45 25.07 4.85
N GLY A 35 39.75 24.26 4.06
CA GLY A 35 39.90 22.80 4.16
C GLY A 35 38.89 22.01 4.98
N SER A 36 37.67 22.50 5.25
CA SER A 36 36.56 21.56 5.47
C SER A 36 36.09 21.05 4.10
N THR A 37 36.39 19.79 3.77
CA THR A 37 35.76 19.09 2.64
C THR A 37 34.25 19.33 2.72
N PRO A 38 33.56 19.76 1.65
CA PRO A 38 32.10 19.89 1.69
C PRO A 38 31.50 18.55 2.06
N GLY A 39 30.96 18.43 3.28
CA GLY A 39 30.27 17.23 3.74
C GLY A 39 29.23 16.87 2.70
N ALA A 40 29.28 15.62 2.22
CA ALA A 40 28.52 15.20 1.05
C ALA A 40 27.03 15.52 1.28
N ARG A 41 26.51 16.47 0.49
CA ARG A 41 25.14 16.95 0.67
C ARG A 41 24.18 15.83 0.31
N CYS A 42 23.19 15.60 1.17
CA CYS A 42 22.14 14.63 0.92
C CYS A 42 21.48 14.84 -0.45
N PRO A 43 21.14 13.76 -1.17
CA PRO A 43 20.44 13.86 -2.43
C PRO A 43 19.10 14.58 -2.24
N ARG A 44 18.68 15.32 -3.26
CA ARG A 44 17.50 16.18 -3.19
C ARG A 44 16.33 15.59 -3.97
N LEU A 45 15.14 15.66 -3.40
CA LEU A 45 13.89 15.35 -4.09
C LEU A 45 13.71 16.25 -5.31
N THR A 46 13.65 15.67 -6.49
CA THR A 46 13.58 16.39 -7.77
C THR A 46 12.15 16.71 -8.18
N VAL A 47 11.18 15.83 -7.89
CA VAL A 47 9.77 16.01 -8.27
C VAL A 47 9.09 16.95 -7.29
N SER A 48 8.53 18.06 -7.77
CA SER A 48 7.83 19.05 -6.95
C SER A 48 6.31 19.03 -7.13
N ALA A 49 5.82 18.70 -8.32
CA ALA A 49 4.38 18.68 -8.61
C ALA A 49 3.65 17.58 -7.82
N GLY A 50 2.44 17.87 -7.35
CA GLY A 50 1.57 16.92 -6.66
C GLY A 50 1.84 16.72 -5.16
N TRP A 51 2.96 17.23 -4.62
CA TRP A 51 3.14 17.33 -3.17
C TRP A 51 2.25 18.45 -2.60
N TYR A 52 1.47 18.12 -1.58
CA TYR A 52 0.60 19.06 -0.86
C TYR A 52 1.39 19.81 0.21
N GLY A 53 1.09 21.11 0.37
CA GLY A 53 1.66 21.94 1.43
C GLY A 53 3.19 21.90 1.47
N ASP A 54 3.74 21.63 2.65
CA ASP A 54 5.18 21.53 2.89
C ASP A 54 5.72 20.08 2.89
N ASN A 55 4.90 19.08 2.51
CA ASN A 55 5.25 17.66 2.56
C ASN A 55 6.63 17.36 1.96
N LYS A 56 6.93 17.92 0.77
CA LYS A 56 8.25 17.78 0.12
C LYS A 56 9.39 18.31 0.99
N THR A 57 9.23 19.49 1.60
CA THR A 57 10.24 20.11 2.47
C THR A 57 10.47 19.25 3.70
N ARG A 58 9.41 18.71 4.30
CA ARG A 58 9.48 17.86 5.50
C ARG A 58 10.11 16.50 5.21
N LEU A 59 9.77 15.86 4.09
CA LEU A 59 10.43 14.64 3.61
C LEU A 59 11.93 14.88 3.34
N GLN A 60 12.27 16.02 2.73
CA GLN A 60 13.66 16.40 2.52
C GLN A 60 14.41 16.62 3.83
N GLN A 61 13.81 17.25 4.84
CA GLN A 61 14.39 17.39 6.18
C GLN A 61 14.64 16.03 6.85
N LEU A 62 13.73 15.06 6.69
CA LEU A 62 13.96 13.68 7.14
C LEU A 62 15.16 13.02 6.42
N ILE A 63 15.28 13.19 5.11
CA ILE A 63 16.43 12.71 4.33
C ILE A 63 17.73 13.38 4.83
N ASP A 64 17.70 14.70 5.06
CA ASP A 64 18.84 15.49 5.53
C ASP A 64 19.24 15.15 6.99
N THR A 65 18.29 14.69 7.82
CA THR A 65 18.51 14.39 9.25
C THR A 65 19.02 12.96 9.49
N TYR A 66 18.45 11.97 8.79
CA TYR A 66 18.73 10.56 9.05
C TYR A 66 19.60 9.90 7.96
N GLY A 67 19.73 10.53 6.80
CA GLY A 67 20.55 10.01 5.70
C GLY A 67 22.04 9.96 6.06
N ARG A 68 22.74 8.97 5.48
CA ARG A 68 24.20 8.83 5.51
C ARG A 68 24.87 9.68 4.43
N CYS A 69 24.14 10.01 3.37
CA CYS A 69 24.44 11.08 2.40
C CYS A 69 25.82 11.06 1.72
N GLY A 70 26.50 9.91 1.68
CA GLY A 70 27.85 9.78 1.12
C GLY A 70 28.98 9.81 2.15
N ASP A 71 28.68 9.73 3.45
CA ASP A 71 29.65 9.40 4.49
C ASP A 71 30.38 8.08 4.13
N PRO A 72 31.71 8.08 3.99
CA PRO A 72 32.48 6.87 3.70
C PRO A 72 32.63 5.93 4.91
N HIS A 73 32.34 6.38 6.13
CA HIS A 73 32.45 5.59 7.36
C HIS A 73 31.15 5.60 8.21
N PRO A 74 29.99 5.26 7.62
CA PRO A 74 28.70 5.46 8.27
C PRO A 74 28.51 4.48 9.44
N LYS A 75 28.44 5.02 10.66
CA LYS A 75 28.29 4.25 11.90
C LYS A 75 26.83 3.82 12.13
N GLY A 76 26.64 2.70 12.82
CA GLY A 76 25.33 2.18 13.22
C GLY A 76 24.57 1.43 12.12
N ALA A 77 23.31 1.09 12.39
CA ALA A 77 22.39 0.47 11.42
C ALA A 77 21.93 1.48 10.35
N LYS A 78 21.48 1.00 9.19
CA LYS A 78 20.88 1.88 8.18
C LYS A 78 19.52 2.39 8.70
N PRO A 79 19.12 3.64 8.43
CA PRO A 79 17.76 4.08 8.71
C PRO A 79 16.79 3.34 7.78
N VAL A 80 15.82 2.64 8.34
CA VAL A 80 14.83 1.86 7.58
C VAL A 80 13.68 2.77 7.14
N ALA A 81 13.25 2.60 5.88
CA ALA A 81 12.06 3.24 5.30
C ALA A 81 11.15 2.17 4.69
N VAL A 82 9.89 2.12 5.11
CA VAL A 82 8.93 1.10 4.66
C VAL A 82 7.79 1.74 3.87
N PHE A 83 7.43 1.15 2.74
CA PHE A 83 6.33 1.59 1.90
C PHE A 83 5.33 0.45 1.73
N ASP A 84 4.03 0.74 1.83
CA ASP A 84 3.05 -0.06 1.11
C ASP A 84 3.19 0.13 -0.41
N TRP A 85 2.57 -0.74 -1.20
CA TRP A 85 2.62 -0.71 -2.65
C TRP A 85 1.38 -0.10 -3.31
N ASP A 86 0.19 -0.57 -2.97
CA ASP A 86 -1.00 -0.56 -3.82
C ASP A 86 -1.90 0.64 -3.53
N ASN A 87 -1.88 1.66 -4.39
CA ASN A 87 -2.36 3.02 -4.13
C ASN A 87 -1.43 3.87 -3.24
N THR A 88 -0.31 3.32 -2.76
CA THR A 88 0.77 4.04 -2.07
C THR A 88 1.93 4.43 -3.00
N VAL A 89 2.56 3.47 -3.69
CA VAL A 89 3.67 3.71 -4.65
C VAL A 89 3.18 3.75 -6.09
N VAL A 90 2.15 2.95 -6.40
CA VAL A 90 1.40 3.01 -7.66
C VAL A 90 -0.01 3.54 -7.41
N LYS A 91 -0.71 3.99 -8.45
CA LYS A 91 -2.16 4.18 -8.50
C LYS A 91 -2.82 2.88 -8.96
N ASN A 92 -3.92 2.53 -8.30
CA ASN A 92 -4.62 1.25 -8.41
C ASN A 92 -3.77 0.10 -7.87
N ASP A 93 -4.22 -1.14 -8.08
CA ASP A 93 -3.81 -2.31 -7.32
C ASP A 93 -3.23 -3.41 -8.23
N VAL A 94 -2.11 -4.01 -7.82
CA VAL A 94 -1.38 -5.03 -8.60
C VAL A 94 -1.88 -6.45 -8.34
N GLY A 95 -2.50 -6.70 -7.18
CA GLY A 95 -3.26 -7.91 -6.89
C GLY A 95 -4.44 -8.01 -7.84
N ASP A 96 -5.29 -6.97 -7.87
CA ASP A 96 -6.40 -6.82 -8.82
C ASP A 96 -5.96 -6.98 -10.27
N ALA A 97 -4.95 -6.22 -10.69
CA ALA A 97 -4.43 -6.26 -12.07
C ALA A 97 -4.01 -7.67 -12.48
N THR A 98 -3.46 -8.46 -11.55
CA THR A 98 -3.05 -9.84 -11.79
C THR A 98 -4.23 -10.80 -11.70
N MET A 99 -5.13 -10.66 -10.73
CA MET A 99 -6.33 -11.49 -10.56
C MET A 99 -7.23 -11.44 -11.80
N PHE A 100 -7.51 -10.24 -12.28
CA PHE A 100 -8.27 -10.03 -13.51
C PHE A 100 -7.56 -10.60 -14.75
N TRP A 101 -6.23 -10.59 -14.78
CA TRP A 101 -5.47 -11.27 -15.83
C TRP A 101 -5.57 -12.80 -15.71
N LEU A 102 -5.48 -13.38 -14.50
CA LEU A 102 -5.63 -14.82 -14.27
C LEU A 102 -7.01 -15.32 -14.72
N LEU A 103 -8.08 -14.58 -14.39
CA LEU A 103 -9.45 -14.84 -14.81
C LEU A 103 -9.57 -14.82 -16.34
N ARG A 104 -9.13 -13.74 -16.98
CA ARG A 104 -9.19 -13.56 -18.45
C ARG A 104 -8.32 -14.53 -19.25
N ASN A 105 -7.42 -15.30 -18.60
CA ASN A 105 -6.49 -16.23 -19.26
C ASN A 105 -6.64 -17.69 -18.77
N SER A 106 -7.69 -18.02 -18.01
CA SER A 106 -7.94 -19.36 -17.47
C SER A 106 -6.73 -19.92 -16.72
N ARG A 107 -6.18 -19.15 -15.77
CA ARG A 107 -4.99 -19.51 -14.98
C ARG A 107 -5.26 -19.87 -13.52
N ILE A 108 -6.51 -19.78 -13.07
CA ILE A 108 -6.91 -20.35 -11.78
C ILE A 108 -6.98 -21.87 -11.92
N ARG A 109 -6.32 -22.60 -11.02
CA ARG A 109 -6.37 -24.07 -11.01
C ARG A 109 -7.68 -24.55 -10.41
N THR A 110 -8.15 -25.68 -10.91
CA THR A 110 -9.26 -26.42 -10.30
C THR A 110 -8.88 -26.77 -8.84
N PRO A 111 -9.77 -26.54 -7.85
CA PRO A 111 -9.51 -26.88 -6.45
C PRO A 111 -9.17 -28.36 -6.26
N GLU A 112 -8.54 -28.73 -5.14
CA GLU A 112 -8.20 -30.13 -4.91
C GLU A 112 -9.50 -30.97 -4.86
N ARG A 113 -9.57 -32.01 -5.70
CA ARG A 113 -10.76 -32.88 -5.86
C ARG A 113 -12.06 -32.13 -6.24
N GLY A 114 -11.95 -30.87 -6.70
CA GLY A 114 -13.09 -30.00 -6.97
C GLY A 114 -13.73 -29.37 -5.72
N ASP A 115 -13.11 -29.52 -4.54
CA ASP A 115 -13.62 -28.95 -3.29
C ASP A 115 -13.08 -27.53 -3.06
N TRP A 116 -13.97 -26.54 -3.10
CA TRP A 116 -13.60 -25.13 -2.93
C TRP A 116 -13.13 -24.79 -1.53
N HIS A 117 -13.48 -25.56 -0.48
CA HIS A 117 -12.98 -25.31 0.87
C HIS A 117 -11.45 -25.49 0.96
N THR A 118 -10.82 -26.23 0.04
CA THR A 118 -9.35 -26.34 -0.03
C THR A 118 -8.67 -25.06 -0.53
N THR A 119 -9.43 -24.02 -0.89
CA THR A 119 -8.89 -22.73 -1.38
C THR A 119 -8.81 -21.65 -0.29
N SER A 120 -9.58 -21.75 0.80
CA SER A 120 -9.40 -20.90 1.98
C SER A 120 -10.12 -21.47 3.20
N ARG A 121 -9.45 -21.45 4.37
CA ARG A 121 -10.02 -21.90 5.65
C ARG A 121 -11.20 -21.05 6.17
N TYR A 122 -11.45 -19.88 5.58
CA TYR A 122 -12.57 -19.00 5.94
C TYR A 122 -13.71 -19.06 4.94
N LEU A 123 -13.56 -19.77 3.81
CA LEU A 123 -14.59 -19.86 2.79
C LEU A 123 -15.83 -20.56 3.37
N THR A 124 -17.00 -19.93 3.24
CA THR A 124 -18.25 -20.43 3.81
C THR A 124 -18.89 -21.50 2.92
N ASP A 125 -19.64 -22.46 3.50
CA ASP A 125 -20.35 -23.49 2.74
C ASP A 125 -21.25 -22.91 1.61
N PRO A 126 -22.00 -21.80 1.80
CA PRO A 126 -22.75 -21.17 0.72
C PRO A 126 -21.87 -20.71 -0.45
N ALA A 127 -20.66 -20.20 -0.18
CA ALA A 127 -19.74 -19.73 -1.20
C ALA A 127 -19.02 -20.88 -1.90
N ALA A 128 -18.54 -21.88 -1.16
CA ALA A 128 -18.00 -23.10 -1.75
C ALA A 128 -19.02 -23.80 -2.66
N LYS A 129 -20.31 -23.81 -2.27
CA LYS A 129 -21.41 -24.33 -3.09
C LYS A 129 -21.69 -23.47 -4.34
N ALA A 130 -21.69 -22.14 -4.21
CA ALA A 130 -21.91 -21.24 -5.33
C ALA A 130 -20.77 -21.35 -6.37
N LEU A 131 -19.52 -21.33 -5.90
CA LEU A 131 -18.32 -21.57 -6.72
C LEU A 131 -18.34 -22.95 -7.38
N ALA A 132 -18.75 -24.02 -6.68
CA ALA A 132 -18.87 -25.37 -7.26
C ALA A 132 -19.96 -25.44 -8.35
N ALA A 133 -21.04 -24.67 -8.21
CA ALA A 133 -22.11 -24.61 -9.20
C ALA A 133 -21.74 -23.76 -10.43
N ALA A 134 -21.01 -22.66 -10.22
CA ALA A 134 -20.61 -21.73 -11.28
C ALA A 134 -19.36 -22.20 -12.06
N CYS A 135 -18.43 -22.91 -11.41
CA CYS A 135 -17.14 -23.31 -11.99
C CYS A 135 -17.03 -24.83 -12.20
N PRO A 136 -17.39 -25.35 -13.38
CA PRO A 136 -17.31 -26.77 -13.66
C PRO A 136 -15.84 -27.22 -13.72
N SER A 137 -15.50 -28.24 -12.93
CA SER A 137 -14.14 -28.80 -12.77
C SER A 137 -13.71 -29.68 -13.95
N THR A 138 -13.71 -29.13 -15.17
CA THR A 138 -13.56 -29.86 -16.44
C THR A 138 -12.11 -30.10 -16.89
N GLY A 139 -11.12 -29.55 -16.18
CA GLY A 139 -9.71 -29.66 -16.56
C GLY A 139 -8.75 -29.29 -15.44
N ALA A 140 -7.47 -29.10 -15.78
CA ALA A 140 -6.42 -28.71 -14.82
C ALA A 140 -6.49 -27.23 -14.37
N THR A 141 -7.21 -26.40 -15.12
CA THR A 141 -7.53 -25.00 -14.83
C THR A 141 -8.98 -24.73 -15.17
N LEU A 142 -9.59 -23.79 -14.45
CA LEU A 142 -10.98 -23.39 -14.66
C LEU A 142 -11.13 -22.59 -15.97
N PRO A 143 -12.23 -22.73 -16.71
CA PRO A 143 -12.42 -22.12 -18.04
C PRO A 143 -12.82 -20.62 -18.00
N THR A 144 -12.34 -19.85 -17.02
CA THR A 144 -12.77 -18.47 -16.71
C THR A 144 -12.60 -17.45 -17.84
N ALA A 145 -11.78 -17.72 -18.86
CA ALA A 145 -11.67 -16.86 -20.04
C ALA A 145 -12.87 -16.98 -21.01
N THR A 146 -13.63 -18.08 -20.91
CA THR A 146 -14.76 -18.42 -21.81
C THR A 146 -16.07 -18.70 -21.07
N ASP A 147 -15.98 -19.08 -19.79
CA ASP A 147 -17.11 -19.30 -18.90
C ASP A 147 -17.34 -18.04 -18.04
N THR A 148 -18.29 -17.22 -18.48
CA THR A 148 -18.67 -15.97 -17.81
C THR A 148 -19.19 -16.21 -16.40
N ALA A 149 -19.95 -17.28 -16.16
CA ALA A 149 -20.55 -17.55 -14.86
C ALA A 149 -19.49 -17.92 -13.82
N CYS A 150 -18.53 -18.77 -14.21
CA CYS A 150 -17.38 -19.08 -13.37
C CYS A 150 -16.51 -17.83 -13.08
N ALA A 151 -16.29 -17.00 -14.11
CA ALA A 151 -15.52 -15.76 -13.95
C ALA A 151 -16.20 -14.76 -13.01
N ASP A 152 -17.53 -14.59 -13.13
CA ASP A 152 -18.31 -13.67 -12.30
C ASP A 152 -18.40 -14.13 -10.84
N GLU A 153 -18.59 -15.43 -10.58
CA GLU A 153 -18.65 -15.94 -9.21
C GLU A 153 -17.31 -15.79 -8.48
N ILE A 154 -16.18 -16.10 -9.14
CA ILE A 154 -14.85 -15.86 -8.57
C ILE A 154 -14.58 -14.36 -8.41
N ALA A 155 -14.96 -13.52 -9.38
CA ALA A 155 -14.77 -12.07 -9.28
C ALA A 155 -15.59 -11.44 -8.14
N SER A 156 -16.81 -11.92 -7.92
CA SER A 156 -17.68 -11.50 -6.80
C SER A 156 -17.07 -11.89 -5.45
N VAL A 157 -16.65 -13.16 -5.29
CA VAL A 157 -16.05 -13.66 -4.05
C VAL A 157 -14.75 -12.90 -3.73
N TYR A 158 -13.91 -12.63 -4.73
CA TYR A 158 -12.66 -11.89 -4.55
C TYR A 158 -12.89 -10.39 -4.29
N GLY A 159 -13.69 -9.71 -5.12
CA GLY A 159 -13.83 -8.25 -5.09
C GLY A 159 -14.75 -7.76 -3.97
N GLU A 160 -15.92 -8.39 -3.83
CA GLU A 160 -17.00 -7.93 -2.95
C GLU A 160 -17.08 -8.73 -1.64
N GLY A 161 -16.35 -9.84 -1.53
CA GLY A 161 -16.44 -10.74 -0.37
C GLY A 161 -17.78 -11.48 -0.27
N THR A 162 -18.53 -11.56 -1.37
CA THR A 162 -19.84 -12.22 -1.46
C THR A 162 -19.97 -13.07 -2.73
N THR A 163 -20.83 -14.09 -2.70
CA THR A 163 -21.25 -14.80 -3.92
C THR A 163 -22.04 -13.88 -4.84
N THR A 164 -22.23 -14.22 -6.12
CA THR A 164 -23.14 -13.45 -6.99
C THR A 164 -24.59 -13.43 -6.49
N GLY A 165 -24.96 -14.41 -5.66
CA GLY A 165 -26.22 -14.46 -4.91
C GLY A 165 -26.25 -13.62 -3.62
N GLY A 166 -25.19 -12.90 -3.28
CA GLY A 166 -25.10 -12.01 -2.12
C GLY A 166 -24.83 -12.69 -0.77
N ALA A 167 -24.46 -13.96 -0.74
CA ALA A 167 -24.07 -14.64 0.50
C ALA A 167 -22.62 -14.29 0.88
N SER A 168 -22.34 -14.01 2.16
CA SER A 168 -20.98 -13.73 2.65
C SER A 168 -20.03 -14.87 2.33
N ALA A 169 -18.95 -14.56 1.60
CA ALA A 169 -18.03 -15.58 1.12
C ALA A 169 -17.04 -16.06 2.18
N PHE A 170 -16.70 -15.19 3.14
CA PHE A 170 -15.75 -15.48 4.20
C PHE A 170 -16.33 -15.19 5.59
N ALA A 171 -15.97 -16.01 6.59
CA ALA A 171 -16.40 -15.83 7.98
C ALA A 171 -15.36 -16.35 8.99
N GLY A 172 -15.42 -15.90 10.24
CA GLY A 172 -14.64 -16.46 11.35
C GLY A 172 -13.15 -16.07 11.38
N PHE A 173 -12.80 -14.90 10.84
CA PHE A 173 -11.42 -14.39 10.77
C PHE A 173 -11.16 -13.20 11.70
N ASP A 174 -9.89 -12.95 12.02
CA ASP A 174 -9.46 -11.76 12.78
C ASP A 174 -9.24 -10.58 11.81
N HIS A 175 -10.15 -9.60 11.87
CA HIS A 175 -10.15 -8.39 11.03
C HIS A 175 -8.94 -7.46 11.25
N ARG A 176 -8.03 -7.77 12.19
CA ARG A 176 -6.73 -7.08 12.37
C ARG A 176 -5.53 -7.85 11.80
N ARG A 177 -5.71 -9.12 11.43
CA ARG A 177 -4.62 -10.01 10.98
C ARG A 177 -4.75 -10.46 9.54
N ILE A 178 -5.97 -10.53 9.01
CA ILE A 178 -6.23 -11.01 7.65
C ILE A 178 -7.43 -10.33 7.00
N GLU A 179 -7.31 -10.11 5.69
CA GLU A 179 -8.41 -9.88 4.77
C GLU A 179 -8.53 -11.13 3.88
N PRO A 180 -9.52 -12.01 4.08
CA PRO A 180 -9.62 -13.27 3.36
C PRO A 180 -9.66 -13.10 1.85
N GLN A 181 -10.26 -12.03 1.33
CA GLN A 181 -10.28 -11.71 -0.10
C GLN A 181 -8.87 -11.53 -0.69
N TYR A 182 -7.99 -10.80 0.01
CA TYR A 182 -6.60 -10.58 -0.42
C TYR A 182 -5.75 -11.84 -0.24
N ALA A 183 -5.96 -12.56 0.86
CA ALA A 183 -5.36 -13.87 1.08
C ALA A 183 -5.71 -14.85 -0.03
N TRP A 184 -6.98 -14.93 -0.44
CA TRP A 184 -7.51 -15.88 -1.39
C TRP A 184 -6.83 -15.79 -2.77
N LEU A 185 -6.43 -14.60 -3.22
CA LEU A 185 -5.61 -14.47 -4.43
C LEU A 185 -4.28 -15.25 -4.33
N ALA A 186 -3.60 -15.19 -3.19
CA ALA A 186 -2.41 -16.02 -2.96
C ALA A 186 -2.77 -17.52 -2.97
N GLN A 187 -3.88 -17.91 -2.35
CA GLN A 187 -4.30 -19.32 -2.23
C GLN A 187 -4.75 -19.91 -3.58
N LEU A 188 -5.41 -19.13 -4.44
CA LEU A 188 -5.83 -19.53 -5.80
C LEU A 188 -4.66 -19.77 -6.77
N MET A 189 -3.46 -19.28 -6.43
CA MET A 189 -2.24 -19.57 -7.19
C MET A 189 -1.58 -20.90 -6.81
N GLN A 190 -2.22 -21.70 -5.93
CA GLN A 190 -1.78 -23.05 -5.59
C GLN A 190 -1.56 -23.91 -6.84
N GLY A 191 -0.58 -24.81 -6.76
CA GLY A 191 -0.18 -25.71 -7.85
C GLY A 191 0.68 -25.07 -8.96
N TRP A 192 0.83 -23.74 -9.01
CA TRP A 192 1.84 -23.08 -9.85
C TRP A 192 3.21 -23.00 -9.14
N SER A 193 4.30 -22.80 -9.90
CA SER A 193 5.57 -22.41 -9.29
C SER A 193 5.65 -20.89 -9.09
N THR A 194 6.52 -20.43 -8.19
CA THR A 194 6.79 -18.99 -7.99
C THR A 194 7.23 -18.30 -9.29
N ALA A 195 7.96 -18.99 -10.17
CA ALA A 195 8.37 -18.44 -11.46
C ALA A 195 7.17 -18.22 -12.40
N GLN A 196 6.25 -19.18 -12.48
CA GLN A 196 5.04 -19.07 -13.31
C GLN A 196 4.12 -17.94 -12.82
N VAL A 197 3.98 -17.76 -11.51
CA VAL A 197 3.26 -16.61 -10.96
C VAL A 197 3.92 -15.28 -11.34
N LYS A 198 5.26 -15.22 -11.31
CA LYS A 198 6.02 -14.02 -11.75
C LYS A 198 5.84 -13.73 -13.24
N GLU A 199 5.71 -14.76 -14.08
CA GLU A 199 5.37 -14.62 -15.50
C GLU A 199 3.95 -14.04 -15.69
N PHE A 200 2.96 -14.55 -14.95
CA PHE A 200 1.58 -14.03 -14.97
C PHE A 200 1.51 -12.57 -14.51
N ALA A 201 2.19 -12.24 -13.40
CA ALA A 201 2.31 -10.87 -12.90
C ALA A 201 3.03 -9.94 -13.89
N ALA A 202 4.04 -10.44 -14.62
CA ALA A 202 4.75 -9.66 -15.63
C ALA A 202 3.86 -9.34 -16.84
N ALA A 203 3.09 -10.31 -17.34
CA ALA A 203 2.13 -10.11 -18.42
C ALA A 203 1.00 -9.14 -18.02
N ALA A 204 0.45 -9.31 -16.80
CA ALA A 204 -0.53 -8.37 -16.23
C ALA A 204 0.06 -6.95 -16.11
N ARG A 205 1.31 -6.84 -15.65
CA ARG A 205 2.04 -5.57 -15.51
C ARG A 205 2.27 -4.87 -16.85
N GLU A 206 2.69 -5.60 -17.87
CA GLU A 206 2.87 -5.05 -19.22
C GLU A 206 1.57 -4.46 -19.76
N GLN A 207 0.48 -5.24 -19.73
CA GLN A 207 -0.85 -4.80 -20.18
C GLN A 207 -1.31 -3.54 -19.43
N ASN A 208 -1.23 -3.53 -18.10
CA ASN A 208 -1.73 -2.43 -17.26
C ASN A 208 -0.88 -1.16 -17.35
N LEU A 209 0.41 -1.27 -17.66
CA LEU A 209 1.29 -0.11 -17.90
C LEU A 209 1.13 0.46 -19.32
N ALA A 210 0.82 -0.39 -20.31
CA ALA A 210 0.53 0.06 -21.67
C ALA A 210 -0.85 0.72 -21.80
N ALA A 211 -1.87 0.18 -21.12
CA ALA A 211 -3.24 0.70 -21.15
C ALA A 211 -3.32 2.16 -20.61
N PRO A 212 -4.01 3.09 -21.30
CA PRO A 212 -4.19 4.47 -20.86
C PRO A 212 -4.75 4.64 -19.44
N VAL A 213 -4.45 5.79 -18.82
CA VAL A 213 -5.06 6.17 -17.54
C VAL A 213 -6.59 6.27 -17.71
N GLY A 214 -7.33 5.54 -16.88
CA GLY A 214 -8.79 5.44 -16.94
C GLY A 214 -9.33 4.27 -17.78
N THR A 215 -8.48 3.38 -18.32
CA THR A 215 -8.95 2.20 -19.05
C THR A 215 -9.71 1.22 -18.15
N GLU A 216 -10.90 0.80 -18.59
CA GLU A 216 -11.62 -0.35 -18.03
C GLU A 216 -11.39 -1.59 -18.89
N GLN A 217 -11.38 -2.77 -18.26
CA GLN A 217 -11.30 -4.08 -18.92
C GLN A 217 -12.54 -4.92 -18.59
N GLN A 218 -12.91 -5.82 -19.51
CA GLN A 218 -13.97 -6.81 -19.29
C GLN A 218 -13.41 -7.98 -18.48
N VAL A 219 -14.09 -8.37 -17.39
CA VAL A 219 -13.79 -9.56 -16.59
C VAL A 219 -15.12 -10.23 -16.29
N GLY A 220 -15.34 -11.45 -16.79
CA GLY A 220 -16.68 -12.05 -16.81
C GLY A 220 -17.68 -11.12 -17.53
N SER A 221 -18.83 -10.86 -16.94
CA SER A 221 -19.80 -9.86 -17.39
C SER A 221 -19.49 -8.43 -16.87
N GLY A 222 -18.66 -8.32 -15.83
CA GLY A 222 -18.29 -7.05 -15.19
C GLY A 222 -17.24 -6.19 -15.92
N LYS A 223 -17.13 -4.94 -15.47
CA LYS A 223 -16.01 -4.03 -15.79
C LYS A 223 -15.10 -3.90 -14.57
N ALA A 224 -13.80 -3.96 -14.82
CA ALA A 224 -12.77 -3.78 -13.81
C ALA A 224 -11.72 -2.76 -14.28
N THR A 225 -10.92 -2.23 -13.35
CA THR A 225 -9.79 -1.35 -13.69
C THR A 225 -8.79 -2.11 -14.55
N GLY A 226 -8.39 -1.52 -15.69
CA GLY A 226 -7.47 -2.11 -16.67
C GLY A 226 -6.14 -1.38 -16.80
N TRP A 227 -5.75 -0.57 -15.81
CA TRP A 227 -4.52 0.21 -15.82
C TRP A 227 -3.92 0.37 -14.41
N VAL A 228 -2.60 0.52 -14.34
CA VAL A 228 -1.83 0.87 -13.13
C VAL A 228 -0.78 1.91 -13.53
N ARG A 229 -0.40 2.83 -12.64
CA ARG A 229 0.73 3.75 -12.88
C ARG A 229 1.53 4.00 -11.62
N TYR A 230 2.85 4.03 -11.74
CA TYR A 230 3.73 4.50 -10.66
C TYR A 230 3.52 6.00 -10.42
N TYR A 231 3.62 6.42 -9.16
CA TYR A 231 3.73 7.82 -8.81
C TYR A 231 5.18 8.28 -8.94
N ASP A 232 5.41 9.30 -9.77
CA ASP A 232 6.75 9.85 -9.97
C ASP A 232 7.32 10.48 -8.68
N GLN A 233 6.43 11.00 -7.82
CA GLN A 233 6.75 11.48 -6.48
C GLN A 233 7.33 10.37 -5.58
N GLN A 234 6.74 9.17 -5.64
CA GLN A 234 7.18 8.03 -4.83
C GLN A 234 8.45 7.38 -5.42
N ARG A 235 8.59 7.36 -6.74
CA ARG A 235 9.84 6.99 -7.44
C ARG A 235 11.00 7.89 -7.05
N ASP A 236 10.79 9.20 -7.06
CA ASP A 236 11.78 10.20 -6.65
C ASP A 236 12.12 10.07 -5.16
N LEU A 237 11.12 9.86 -4.30
CA LEU A 237 11.32 9.64 -2.87
C LEU A 237 12.12 8.35 -2.57
N ILE A 238 11.70 7.20 -3.11
CA ILE A 238 12.41 5.91 -2.97
C ILE A 238 13.83 6.02 -3.51
N GLY A 239 14.00 6.57 -4.72
CA GLY A 239 15.32 6.75 -5.33
C GLY A 239 16.23 7.68 -4.52
N THR A 240 15.67 8.73 -3.91
CA THR A 240 16.43 9.68 -3.08
C THR A 240 16.80 9.08 -1.73
N LEU A 241 15.88 8.36 -1.06
CA LEU A 241 16.14 7.63 0.18
C LEU A 241 17.26 6.59 0.00
N LYS A 242 17.19 5.78 -1.07
CA LYS A 242 18.25 4.80 -1.39
C LYS A 242 19.61 5.49 -1.61
N LYS A 243 19.65 6.59 -2.39
CA LYS A 243 20.87 7.39 -2.59
C LYS A 243 21.39 8.03 -1.31
N ALA A 244 20.52 8.35 -0.36
CA ALA A 244 20.89 8.87 0.96
C ALA A 244 21.36 7.78 1.93
N GLY A 245 21.33 6.50 1.55
CA GLY A 245 21.80 5.38 2.36
C GLY A 245 20.74 4.77 3.30
N PHE A 246 19.45 5.04 3.06
CA PHE A 246 18.37 4.32 3.73
C PHE A 246 18.27 2.88 3.23
N ASP A 247 17.78 2.02 4.11
CA ASP A 247 17.31 0.67 3.76
C ASP A 247 15.83 0.75 3.42
N VAL A 248 15.49 0.57 2.14
CA VAL A 248 14.14 0.88 1.62
C VAL A 248 13.42 -0.40 1.25
N TRP A 249 12.29 -0.64 1.89
CA TRP A 249 11.50 -1.87 1.82
C TRP A 249 10.07 -1.63 1.32
N ILE A 250 9.53 -2.58 0.57
CA ILE A 250 8.10 -2.68 0.26
C ILE A 250 7.45 -3.73 1.17
N VAL A 251 6.29 -3.42 1.76
CA VAL A 251 5.47 -4.36 2.55
C VAL A 251 4.01 -4.22 2.12
N SER A 252 3.61 -5.07 1.17
CA SER A 252 2.30 -5.01 0.49
C SER A 252 1.33 -6.09 0.99
N ALA A 253 0.03 -5.81 0.94
CA ALA A 253 -1.02 -6.82 1.13
C ALA A 253 -1.29 -7.67 -0.14
N SER A 254 -0.60 -7.40 -1.26
CA SER A 254 -0.59 -8.26 -2.44
C SER A 254 0.32 -9.50 -2.23
N PRO A 255 0.11 -10.60 -2.98
CA PRO A 255 1.01 -11.74 -2.98
C PRO A 255 2.46 -11.37 -3.34
N GLU A 256 3.42 -11.86 -2.55
CA GLU A 256 4.83 -11.48 -2.66
C GLU A 256 5.42 -11.66 -4.07
N PRO A 257 5.18 -12.78 -4.80
CA PRO A 257 5.72 -12.95 -6.14
C PRO A 257 5.20 -11.90 -7.15
N ILE A 258 4.00 -11.36 -6.91
CA ILE A 258 3.42 -10.26 -7.70
C ILE A 258 4.10 -8.95 -7.30
N ALA A 259 4.14 -8.64 -6.00
CA ALA A 259 4.78 -7.43 -5.48
C ALA A 259 6.24 -7.30 -5.95
N GLU A 260 7.02 -8.38 -5.93
CA GLU A 260 8.40 -8.45 -6.43
C GLU A 260 8.57 -8.10 -7.92
N VAL A 261 7.58 -8.39 -8.76
CA VAL A 261 7.61 -8.07 -10.20
C VAL A 261 7.37 -6.58 -10.42
N TRP A 262 6.55 -5.97 -9.57
CA TRP A 262 6.23 -4.56 -9.64
C TRP A 262 7.26 -3.66 -8.94
N SER A 263 7.81 -4.07 -7.79
CA SER A 263 8.78 -3.31 -6.98
C SER A 263 10.09 -2.99 -7.73
N LYS A 264 10.51 -3.88 -8.64
CA LYS A 264 11.60 -3.63 -9.60
C LYS A 264 11.41 -2.34 -10.41
N GLY A 265 10.16 -1.94 -10.68
CA GLY A 265 9.82 -0.71 -11.40
C GLY A 265 10.10 0.60 -10.66
N VAL A 266 10.50 0.53 -9.39
CA VAL A 266 11.06 1.64 -8.59
C VAL A 266 12.46 1.32 -8.04
N GLY A 267 13.09 0.24 -8.54
CA GLY A 267 14.43 -0.18 -8.13
C GLY A 267 14.51 -0.80 -6.74
N VAL A 268 13.41 -1.28 -6.16
CA VAL A 268 13.45 -2.18 -4.99
C VAL A 268 13.49 -3.62 -5.51
N ASP A 269 14.34 -4.45 -4.92
CA ASP A 269 14.53 -5.84 -5.34
C ASP A 269 13.70 -6.82 -4.50
N ALA A 270 13.79 -8.10 -4.86
CA ALA A 270 13.05 -9.18 -4.21
C ALA A 270 13.40 -9.39 -2.73
N GLN A 271 14.64 -9.15 -2.33
CA GLN A 271 15.05 -9.32 -0.93
C GLN A 271 14.48 -8.21 -0.05
N HIS A 272 14.18 -7.04 -0.63
CA HIS A 272 13.60 -5.87 0.03
C HIS A 272 12.08 -5.72 -0.24
N THR A 273 11.41 -6.77 -0.70
CA THR A 273 9.96 -6.79 -0.98
C THR A 273 9.31 -7.91 -0.18
N VAL A 274 8.37 -7.55 0.70
CA VAL A 274 7.58 -8.51 1.50
C VAL A 274 6.11 -8.42 1.12
N GLY A 275 5.46 -9.56 0.94
CA GLY A 275 4.02 -9.65 0.64
C GLY A 275 3.40 -10.92 1.20
N ILE A 276 2.19 -11.28 0.73
CA ILE A 276 1.58 -12.56 1.15
C ILE A 276 2.40 -13.72 0.57
N ARG A 277 2.88 -14.60 1.45
CA ARG A 277 3.70 -15.77 1.09
C ARG A 277 2.88 -17.05 1.21
N ASN A 278 2.87 -17.87 0.17
CA ASN A 278 2.43 -19.26 0.28
C ASN A 278 3.50 -20.13 0.95
N VAL A 279 3.06 -21.18 1.65
CA VAL A 279 3.88 -22.37 1.91
C VAL A 279 4.14 -23.08 0.58
N THR A 280 5.35 -23.62 0.39
CA THR A 280 5.73 -24.31 -0.85
C THR A 280 5.98 -25.81 -0.61
N ALA A 281 5.56 -26.63 -1.56
CA ALA A 281 5.79 -28.07 -1.57
C ALA A 281 6.21 -28.50 -2.99
N ASN A 282 7.28 -29.29 -3.10
CA ASN A 282 7.79 -29.81 -4.38
C ASN A 282 7.96 -28.73 -5.48
N GLY A 283 8.44 -27.54 -5.10
CA GLY A 283 8.66 -26.40 -6.02
C GLY A 283 7.39 -25.66 -6.46
N ARG A 284 6.22 -25.99 -5.89
CA ARG A 284 4.92 -25.37 -6.17
C ARG A 284 4.37 -24.64 -4.94
N LEU A 285 3.55 -23.62 -5.18
CA LEU A 285 2.77 -22.97 -4.14
C LEU A 285 1.66 -23.92 -3.67
N THR A 286 1.37 -23.93 -2.37
CA THR A 286 0.21 -24.61 -1.78
C THR A 286 -0.90 -23.59 -1.51
N PRO A 287 -2.16 -23.98 -1.23
CA PRO A 287 -3.19 -23.03 -0.80
C PRO A 287 -2.92 -22.46 0.60
N HIS A 288 -1.93 -22.97 1.31
CA HIS A 288 -1.54 -22.51 2.64
C HIS A 288 -0.54 -21.36 2.58
N LEU A 289 -0.57 -20.51 3.60
CA LEU A 289 0.19 -19.27 3.74
C LEU A 289 1.20 -19.38 4.88
N LYS A 290 2.32 -18.67 4.75
CA LYS A 290 3.32 -18.60 5.82
C LYS A 290 2.82 -17.78 6.99
N GLY A 291 3.18 -18.22 8.19
CA GLY A 291 2.85 -17.52 9.43
C GLY A 291 3.87 -16.44 9.76
N CYS A 292 3.51 -15.59 10.71
CA CYS A 292 4.44 -14.67 11.36
C CYS A 292 4.22 -14.68 12.88
N GLY A 293 5.31 -14.53 13.62
CA GLY A 293 5.27 -14.37 15.07
C GLY A 293 4.87 -15.65 15.80
N SER A 294 3.68 -15.67 16.42
CA SER A 294 3.09 -16.88 17.03
C SER A 294 2.34 -17.79 16.04
N VAL A 295 1.99 -17.27 14.85
CA VAL A 295 1.26 -18.00 13.82
C VAL A 295 2.21 -18.94 13.07
N ARG A 296 1.83 -20.20 12.88
CA ARG A 296 2.61 -21.18 12.13
C ARG A 296 2.33 -21.11 10.64
N ASP A 297 3.28 -21.58 9.83
CA ASP A 297 3.07 -21.85 8.41
C ASP A 297 1.90 -22.84 8.25
N GLY A 298 0.88 -22.45 7.47
CA GLY A 298 -0.36 -23.19 7.24
C GLY A 298 -1.48 -22.98 8.26
N ASP A 299 -1.29 -22.13 9.28
CA ASP A 299 -2.42 -21.69 10.12
C ASP A 299 -3.36 -20.71 9.38
N ASP A 300 -2.90 -20.11 8.26
CA ASP A 300 -3.65 -19.21 7.38
C ASP A 300 -4.41 -18.08 8.13
N SER A 301 -3.83 -17.55 9.22
CA SER A 301 -4.52 -16.60 10.13
C SER A 301 -3.83 -15.24 10.26
N MET A 302 -2.75 -15.00 9.51
CA MET A 302 -2.09 -13.70 9.42
C MET A 302 -1.42 -13.54 8.06
N ILE A 303 -1.63 -12.40 7.43
CA ILE A 303 -0.94 -11.99 6.19
C ILE A 303 -0.23 -10.65 6.41
N THR A 304 0.35 -10.06 5.38
CA THR A 304 0.88 -8.68 5.38
C THR A 304 -0.25 -7.64 5.36
N TYR A 305 -1.14 -7.67 6.36
CA TYR A 305 -2.30 -6.78 6.53
C TYR A 305 -2.37 -6.27 7.97
N ILE A 306 -2.54 -4.97 8.17
CA ILE A 306 -2.65 -4.28 9.47
C ILE A 306 -1.57 -4.75 10.47
N ASP A 307 -1.96 -5.50 11.50
CA ASP A 307 -1.06 -5.91 12.58
C ASP A 307 -0.11 -7.04 12.13
N GLY A 308 -0.48 -7.75 11.06
CA GLY A 308 0.40 -8.63 10.32
C GLY A 308 1.49 -7.89 9.53
N LYS A 309 1.24 -6.67 8.99
CA LYS A 309 2.34 -5.86 8.39
C LYS A 309 3.40 -5.52 9.44
N ARG A 310 3.00 -5.12 10.66
CA ARG A 310 3.93 -4.96 11.80
C ARG A 310 4.73 -6.24 12.04
N CYS A 311 4.05 -7.38 12.12
CA CYS A 311 4.70 -8.66 12.38
C CYS A 311 5.77 -8.97 11.33
N TRP A 312 5.41 -8.92 10.04
CA TRP A 312 6.31 -9.23 8.94
C TRP A 312 7.49 -8.23 8.85
N ILE A 313 7.30 -6.95 9.14
CA ILE A 313 8.39 -5.97 9.28
C ILE A 313 9.35 -6.38 10.40
N ASN A 314 8.81 -6.70 11.57
CA ASN A 314 9.63 -7.07 12.72
C ASN A 314 10.42 -8.36 12.47
N GLN A 315 9.82 -9.33 11.79
CA GLN A 315 10.44 -10.62 11.48
C GLN A 315 11.50 -10.52 10.38
N GLU A 316 11.17 -9.95 9.23
CA GLU A 316 12.01 -10.00 8.02
C GLU A 316 13.02 -8.85 7.96
N ILE A 317 12.65 -7.67 8.47
CA ILE A 317 13.48 -6.45 8.39
C ILE A 317 14.26 -6.24 9.68
N LEU A 318 13.63 -6.49 10.84
CA LEU A 318 14.27 -6.25 12.15
C LEU A 318 14.85 -7.51 12.82
N GLY A 319 14.66 -8.70 12.26
CA GLY A 319 15.18 -9.97 12.78
C GLY A 319 14.57 -10.39 14.13
N VAL A 320 13.31 -10.03 14.40
CA VAL A 320 12.57 -10.38 15.62
C VAL A 320 11.63 -11.54 15.32
N HIS A 321 11.98 -12.74 15.79
CA HIS A 321 11.22 -13.96 15.55
C HIS A 321 10.31 -14.34 16.73
N GLY A 322 9.32 -15.21 16.47
CA GLY A 322 8.37 -15.68 17.48
C GLY A 322 7.38 -14.60 17.95
N PRO A 323 6.61 -14.84 19.03
CA PRO A 323 5.54 -13.94 19.50
C PRO A 323 5.96 -12.49 19.84
N ALA A 324 7.27 -12.21 19.92
CA ALA A 324 7.81 -10.87 20.03
C ALA A 324 7.59 -10.03 18.75
N ALA A 325 7.51 -10.66 17.57
CA ALA A 325 7.31 -10.00 16.28
C ALA A 325 5.97 -9.25 16.20
N GLU A 326 4.93 -9.72 16.88
CA GLU A 326 3.60 -9.07 16.88
C GLU A 326 3.56 -7.75 17.67
N ARG A 327 4.61 -7.43 18.43
CA ARG A 327 4.66 -6.27 19.34
C ARG A 327 5.36 -5.07 18.72
N VAL A 328 5.03 -3.86 19.20
CA VAL A 328 5.78 -2.65 18.86
C VAL A 328 7.20 -2.77 19.43
N GLN A 329 8.22 -2.66 18.57
CA GLN A 329 9.62 -2.77 18.97
C GLN A 329 10.16 -1.47 19.58
N PRO A 330 11.29 -1.52 20.32
CA PRO A 330 12.03 -0.34 20.76
C PRO A 330 12.27 0.69 19.63
N ALA A 331 12.17 1.98 19.95
CA ALA A 331 12.15 3.06 18.96
C ALA A 331 13.45 3.16 18.12
N ASP A 332 14.59 2.83 18.72
CA ASP A 332 15.91 2.78 18.09
C ASP A 332 16.06 1.66 17.04
N ARG A 333 15.17 0.67 17.04
CA ARG A 333 15.14 -0.43 16.06
C ARG A 333 14.14 -0.23 14.92
N ARG A 334 13.13 0.63 15.09
CA ARG A 334 12.01 0.76 14.13
C ARG A 334 12.36 1.63 12.93
N GLN A 335 11.56 1.48 11.87
CA GLN A 335 11.61 2.33 10.69
C GLN A 335 11.47 3.81 11.03
N VAL A 336 12.35 4.62 10.44
CA VAL A 336 12.35 6.08 10.57
C VAL A 336 11.28 6.68 9.66
N PHE A 337 10.98 6.04 8.54
CA PHE A 337 9.95 6.51 7.61
C PHE A 337 8.96 5.38 7.28
N ALA A 338 7.68 5.75 7.16
CA ALA A 338 6.66 4.87 6.61
C ALA A 338 5.75 5.60 5.63
N ALA A 339 5.29 4.91 4.58
CA ALA A 339 4.27 5.41 3.65
C ALA A 339 3.15 4.37 3.43
N GLY A 340 1.91 4.85 3.37
CA GLY A 340 0.69 4.03 3.17
C GLY A 340 -0.49 4.86 2.63
N ASP A 341 -1.64 4.24 2.44
CA ASP A 341 -2.86 4.89 1.90
C ASP A 341 -4.17 4.33 2.46
N SER A 342 -4.09 3.26 3.26
CA SER A 342 -5.24 2.52 3.76
C SER A 342 -5.18 2.21 5.25
N ASP A 343 -6.32 1.80 5.80
CA ASP A 343 -6.39 1.25 7.16
C ASP A 343 -5.51 -0.02 7.30
N THR A 344 -5.20 -0.70 6.19
CA THR A 344 -4.30 -1.88 6.13
C THR A 344 -2.85 -1.56 6.53
N ASP A 345 -2.48 -0.28 6.51
CA ASP A 345 -1.13 0.22 6.78
C ASP A 345 -0.95 0.72 8.22
N ILE A 346 -2.06 0.84 8.96
CA ILE A 346 -2.14 1.74 10.11
C ILE A 346 -1.17 1.37 11.24
N SER A 347 -0.90 0.08 11.42
CA SER A 347 -0.02 -0.41 12.47
C SER A 347 1.45 -0.09 12.18
N PHE A 348 1.96 -0.35 10.97
CA PHE A 348 3.35 -0.02 10.66
C PHE A 348 3.59 1.48 10.42
N LEU A 349 2.57 2.22 9.97
CA LEU A 349 2.62 3.68 9.94
C LEU A 349 2.81 4.23 11.36
N ARG A 350 1.95 3.85 12.32
CA ARG A 350 2.10 4.24 13.74
C ARG A 350 3.44 3.82 14.34
N ASP A 351 4.01 2.73 13.87
CA ASP A 351 5.30 2.24 14.33
C ASP A 351 6.49 3.07 13.81
N ALA A 352 6.33 3.92 12.81
CA ALA A 352 7.40 4.79 12.34
C ALA A 352 7.78 5.87 13.36
N THR A 353 9.09 6.12 13.49
CA THR A 353 9.65 7.04 14.50
C THR A 353 9.93 8.44 13.97
N GLY A 354 10.25 8.58 12.68
CA GLY A 354 10.31 9.87 11.97
C GLY A 354 8.94 10.23 11.39
N LEU A 355 8.85 10.39 10.06
CA LEU A 355 7.61 10.85 9.39
C LEU A 355 6.78 9.69 8.83
N ARG A 356 5.47 9.93 8.73
CA ARG A 356 4.47 9.03 8.16
C ARG A 356 3.78 9.72 7.00
N LEU A 357 4.00 9.25 5.78
CA LEU A 357 3.28 9.75 4.59
C LEU A 357 2.00 8.94 4.38
N VAL A 358 0.87 9.63 4.25
CA VAL A 358 -0.40 9.00 3.90
C VAL A 358 -0.99 9.59 2.63
N LEU A 359 -1.40 8.74 1.69
CA LEU A 359 -2.14 9.17 0.51
C LEU A 359 -3.65 9.09 0.79
N ASN A 360 -4.33 10.24 0.82
CA ASN A 360 -5.73 10.32 1.19
C ASN A 360 -6.62 9.66 0.13
N ARG A 361 -7.24 8.55 0.53
CA ARG A 361 -8.27 7.78 -0.19
C ARG A 361 -9.60 7.74 0.56
N ASN A 362 -9.78 8.59 1.57
CA ASN A 362 -10.94 8.66 2.45
C ASN A 362 -11.12 7.37 3.30
N LYS A 363 -10.03 6.83 3.85
CA LYS A 363 -9.98 5.62 4.70
C LYS A 363 -10.05 6.00 6.19
N ASN A 364 -10.96 5.38 6.95
CA ASN A 364 -11.45 5.97 8.19
C ASN A 364 -10.41 5.97 9.31
N GLU A 365 -9.83 4.82 9.67
CA GLU A 365 -8.88 4.73 10.79
C GLU A 365 -7.62 5.54 10.46
N LEU A 366 -7.13 5.41 9.24
CA LEU A 366 -5.98 6.12 8.71
C LEU A 366 -6.14 7.63 8.79
N MET A 367 -7.21 8.17 8.20
CA MET A 367 -7.40 9.61 8.13
C MET A 367 -7.74 10.20 9.50
N CYS A 368 -8.44 9.45 10.37
CA CYS A 368 -8.61 9.83 11.77
C CYS A 368 -7.29 10.06 12.49
N ARG A 369 -6.32 9.14 12.36
CA ARG A 369 -5.00 9.28 13.00
C ARG A 369 -4.12 10.32 12.33
N ALA A 370 -4.19 10.42 11.00
CA ALA A 370 -3.37 11.34 10.22
C ALA A 370 -3.79 12.81 10.35
N TYR A 371 -5.08 13.09 10.56
CA TYR A 371 -5.57 14.43 10.87
C TYR A 371 -5.47 14.80 12.36
N ASP A 372 -5.67 13.84 13.28
CA ASP A 372 -5.42 14.07 14.72
C ASP A 372 -3.97 14.48 15.00
N ASN A 373 -3.03 13.83 14.29
CA ASN A 373 -1.62 14.23 14.17
C ASN A 373 -0.92 14.63 15.49
N ALA A 374 -1.26 13.96 16.61
CA ALA A 374 -0.87 14.41 17.95
C ALA A 374 0.65 14.52 18.21
N ASP A 375 1.50 13.85 17.43
CA ASP A 375 2.96 13.96 17.49
C ASP A 375 3.56 14.84 16.38
N GLY A 376 2.71 15.45 15.55
CA GLY A 376 3.06 16.31 14.42
C GLY A 376 3.75 15.59 13.25
N ARG A 377 3.87 14.26 13.26
CA ARG A 377 4.72 13.51 12.29
C ARG A 377 3.97 12.92 11.09
N TRP A 378 2.65 13.09 11.02
CA TRP A 378 1.87 12.69 9.87
C TRP A 378 1.93 13.76 8.76
N LEU A 379 2.10 13.29 7.52
CA LEU A 379 2.04 14.05 6.28
C LEU A 379 0.84 13.51 5.48
N VAL A 380 -0.18 14.33 5.27
CA VAL A 380 -1.32 13.96 4.41
C VAL A 380 -1.09 14.53 3.02
N ASN A 381 -1.27 13.72 1.98
CA ASN A 381 -1.23 14.14 0.59
C ASN A 381 -2.44 13.57 -0.15
N PRO A 382 -3.10 14.30 -1.08
CA PRO A 382 -4.06 13.68 -1.98
C PRO A 382 -3.35 12.64 -2.88
N MET A 383 -4.09 11.66 -3.44
CA MET A 383 -3.49 10.76 -4.43
C MET A 383 -2.90 11.55 -5.62
N PHE A 384 -1.68 11.28 -6.04
CA PHE A 384 -1.04 12.06 -7.11
C PHE A 384 -1.68 11.89 -8.50
N LEU A 385 -2.49 10.84 -8.71
CA LEU A 385 -3.27 10.60 -9.92
C LEU A 385 -4.71 10.28 -9.54
N GLN A 386 -5.65 11.02 -10.14
CA GLN A 386 -7.09 10.95 -9.84
C GLN A 386 -7.36 10.89 -8.32
N PRO A 387 -7.00 11.95 -7.56
CA PRO A 387 -7.35 12.04 -6.15
C PRO A 387 -8.85 11.98 -5.93
N LYS A 388 -9.26 11.55 -4.73
CA LYS A 388 -10.65 11.67 -4.29
C LYS A 388 -10.96 13.14 -4.00
N GLY A 389 -12.15 13.59 -4.41
CA GLY A 389 -12.67 14.89 -4.00
C GLY A 389 -13.02 14.92 -2.51
N HIS A 390 -13.25 16.14 -1.99
CA HIS A 390 -13.55 16.41 -0.58
C HIS A 390 -14.65 15.48 0.00
N LYS A 391 -14.33 14.82 1.10
CA LYS A 391 -15.28 14.02 1.90
C LYS A 391 -16.13 14.94 2.78
N ALA A 392 -17.31 15.33 2.28
CA ALA A 392 -18.20 16.28 2.96
C ALA A 392 -18.63 15.87 4.38
N THR A 393 -18.83 14.58 4.65
CA THR A 393 -19.07 14.06 6.01
C THR A 393 -17.73 13.83 6.72
N PRO A 394 -17.54 14.27 7.98
CA PRO A 394 -16.35 13.95 8.77
C PRO A 394 -15.99 12.46 8.81
N TYR A 395 -14.75 12.16 9.18
CA TYR A 395 -14.33 10.81 9.55
C TYR A 395 -14.87 10.49 10.96
N PRO A 396 -15.56 9.34 11.17
CA PRO A 396 -16.31 9.03 12.40
C PRO A 396 -15.40 8.53 13.53
N CYS A 397 -14.31 9.25 13.80
CA CYS A 397 -13.24 8.86 14.70
C CYS A 397 -13.71 8.60 16.14
N ALA A 398 -14.70 9.36 16.61
CA ALA A 398 -15.23 9.26 17.96
C ALA A 398 -16.25 8.12 18.14
N SER A 399 -16.59 7.38 17.08
CA SER A 399 -17.66 6.37 17.10
C SER A 399 -17.30 5.06 16.39
N THR A 400 -17.09 5.06 15.08
CA THR A 400 -16.96 3.86 14.24
C THR A 400 -15.71 3.85 13.33
N GLY A 401 -14.77 4.77 13.56
CA GLY A 401 -13.57 4.94 12.74
C GLY A 401 -12.51 3.84 12.89
N TYR A 402 -12.66 2.90 13.82
CA TYR A 402 -11.78 1.74 14.02
C TYR A 402 -12.56 0.44 13.88
N THR A 403 -11.98 -0.58 13.24
CA THR A 403 -12.51 -1.95 13.21
C THR A 403 -11.70 -2.83 14.16
N ALA A 404 -12.36 -3.46 15.13
CA ALA A 404 -11.75 -4.40 16.06
C ALA A 404 -11.53 -5.80 15.43
N SER A 405 -10.80 -6.69 16.13
CA SER A 405 -10.49 -8.04 15.64
C SER A 405 -11.72 -8.91 15.34
N ASP A 406 -12.82 -8.71 16.05
CA ASP A 406 -14.11 -9.38 15.81
C ASP A 406 -14.97 -8.68 14.74
N GLY A 407 -14.41 -7.69 14.04
CA GLY A 407 -15.10 -6.89 13.03
C GLY A 407 -15.98 -5.78 13.60
N THR A 408 -16.08 -5.63 14.93
CA THR A 408 -16.95 -4.60 15.52
C THR A 408 -16.40 -3.18 15.30
N PRO A 409 -17.26 -2.21 14.92
CA PRO A 409 -16.85 -0.82 14.80
C PRO A 409 -16.70 -0.18 16.18
N ALA A 410 -15.64 0.60 16.37
CA ALA A 410 -15.30 1.26 17.62
C ALA A 410 -14.63 2.63 17.40
N PRO A 411 -14.45 3.45 18.46
CA PRO A 411 -13.76 4.73 18.35
C PRO A 411 -12.25 4.56 18.18
N VAL A 412 -11.65 5.42 17.36
CA VAL A 412 -10.20 5.55 17.21
C VAL A 412 -9.62 6.15 18.48
N ARG A 413 -8.62 5.49 19.07
CA ARG A 413 -7.95 5.93 20.30
C ARG A 413 -6.49 6.31 20.08
N ARG A 414 -6.03 7.35 20.78
CA ARG A 414 -4.61 7.74 20.88
C ARG A 414 -3.83 6.73 21.74
N ALA A 415 -2.50 6.92 21.83
CA ALA A 415 -1.62 6.05 22.60
C ALA A 415 -1.89 6.08 24.12
N ASP A 416 -2.46 7.18 24.63
CA ASP A 416 -2.90 7.34 26.02
C ASP A 416 -4.31 6.78 26.30
N GLY A 417 -4.96 6.19 25.29
CA GLY A 417 -6.32 5.65 25.38
C GLY A 417 -7.45 6.66 25.16
N THR A 418 -7.14 7.96 25.06
CA THR A 418 -8.13 9.01 24.77
C THR A 418 -8.75 8.84 23.38
N VAL A 419 -10.02 9.22 23.24
CA VAL A 419 -10.72 9.14 21.95
C VAL A 419 -10.29 10.29 21.03
N VAL A 420 -10.08 9.97 19.76
CA VAL A 420 -9.86 10.95 18.69
C VAL A 420 -11.22 11.54 18.28
N PRO A 421 -11.42 12.87 18.34
CA PRO A 421 -12.66 13.49 17.87
C PRO A 421 -12.79 13.35 16.35
N ASP A 422 -14.01 13.40 15.82
CA ASP A 422 -14.28 13.32 14.38
C ASP A 422 -13.47 14.36 13.60
N GLN A 423 -12.82 13.93 12.51
CA GLN A 423 -11.90 14.75 11.74
C GLN A 423 -12.54 15.25 10.44
N ALA A 424 -12.29 16.50 10.07
CA ALA A 424 -12.70 17.04 8.77
C ALA A 424 -11.66 16.72 7.69
N ASP A 425 -12.13 16.51 6.46
CA ASP A 425 -11.27 16.22 5.32
C ASP A 425 -10.66 17.52 4.77
N THR A 426 -9.44 17.84 5.17
CA THR A 426 -8.79 19.14 4.86
C THR A 426 -7.78 19.06 3.71
N VAL A 427 -7.46 17.86 3.22
CA VAL A 427 -6.39 17.62 2.24
C VAL A 427 -6.89 16.61 1.19
N TYR A 428 -7.50 17.13 0.14
CA TYR A 428 -8.22 16.36 -0.89
C TYR A 428 -7.86 16.80 -2.32
N GLY A 429 -8.39 16.08 -3.31
CA GLY A 429 -8.30 16.43 -4.73
C GLY A 429 -9.27 17.52 -5.17
N SER A 430 -8.83 18.37 -6.09
CA SER A 430 -9.67 19.33 -6.83
C SER A 430 -10.62 18.65 -7.81
#